data_AF-A0A060CHP7-F1
#
_entry.id   AF-A0A060CHP7-F1
#
_cell.length_a   1.000
_cell.length_b   1.000
_cell.length_c   1.000
_cell.angle_alpha   90.00
_cell.angle_beta   90.00
_cell.angle_gamma   90.00
#
_symmetry.space_group_name_H-M   'P 1'
#
loop_
_entity.id
_entity.type
_entity.pdbx_description
1 polymer ?
#
loop_
_entity_poly.entity_id
_entity_poly.type
_entity_poly.pdbx_seq_one_letter_code
_entity_poly.pdbx_strand_id
1 'polypeptide(L)'
;MVSGDCMAIKSAAYAHAFLDAEDADYIESFDFFQSDWIKTGIKEERLIYRFYVNERQNKWLFYQLLGWQQRLGLRREIPPDLQIMIGSQWWCLRRLTIEAVLDFCRKRRDVLRFFRTTWIPDETFFQTLVRH
;
A
#
# COMPACT_ATOMS: atom_id res chain seq x y z
N MET A 1 6.59 7.79 8.98
CA MET A 1 5.35 7.69 9.78
C MET A 1 5.65 6.81 10.99
N VAL A 2 5.09 7.11 12.16
CA VAL A 2 5.23 6.28 13.37
C VAL A 2 3.87 6.12 14.03
N SER A 3 3.61 4.97 14.66
CA SER A 3 2.41 4.75 15.48
C SER A 3 2.71 5.01 16.96
N GLY A 4 1.68 5.01 17.81
CA GLY A 4 1.85 5.15 19.26
C GLY A 4 2.63 4.00 19.92
N ASP A 5 2.74 2.87 19.24
CA ASP A 5 3.49 1.70 19.71
C ASP A 5 4.95 1.70 19.21
N CYS A 6 5.35 2.67 18.38
CA CYS A 6 6.72 2.79 17.90
C CYS A 6 7.61 3.51 18.92
N MET A 7 8.80 2.94 19.19
CA MET A 7 9.81 3.54 20.05
C MET A 7 11.14 3.71 19.30
N ALA A 8 11.81 4.84 19.53
CA ALA A 8 13.12 5.08 18.94
C ALA A 8 14.20 4.21 19.60
N ILE A 9 15.00 3.52 18.78
CA ILE A 9 16.13 2.70 19.22
C ILE A 9 17.50 3.37 18.99
N LYS A 10 17.50 4.56 18.37
CA LYS A 10 18.69 5.39 18.09
C LYS A 10 18.36 6.86 18.39
N SER A 11 19.40 7.66 18.60
CA SER A 11 19.25 9.10 18.82
C SER A 11 18.85 9.83 17.53
N ALA A 12 18.25 11.01 17.68
CA ALA A 12 17.94 11.88 16.54
C ALA A 12 19.20 12.24 15.74
N ALA A 13 20.31 12.53 16.42
CA ALA A 13 21.59 12.83 15.76
C ALA A 13 22.10 11.69 14.88
N TYR A 14 21.92 10.44 15.32
CA TYR A 14 22.23 9.27 14.50
C TYR A 14 21.34 9.20 13.26
N ALA A 15 20.02 9.43 13.43
CA ALA A 15 19.08 9.37 12.31
C ALA A 15 19.38 10.44 11.25
N HIS A 16 19.71 11.67 11.66
CA HIS A 16 20.15 12.72 10.73
C HIS A 16 21.40 12.30 9.96
N ALA A 17 22.47 11.91 10.67
CA ALA A 17 23.71 11.51 10.03
C ALA A 17 23.54 10.31 9.07
N PHE A 18 22.68 9.35 9.42
CA PHE A 18 22.38 8.20 8.56
C PHE A 18 21.60 8.60 7.31
N LEU A 19 20.55 9.41 7.45
CA LEU A 19 19.71 9.82 6.33
C LEU A 19 20.40 10.85 5.41
N ASP A 20 21.34 11.63 5.94
CA ASP A 20 22.14 12.59 5.16
C ASP A 20 23.32 11.93 4.42
N ALA A 21 23.65 10.69 4.75
CA ALA A 21 24.80 9.99 4.15
C ALA A 21 24.52 9.53 2.70
N GLU A 22 23.27 9.26 2.35
CA GLU A 22 22.87 8.72 1.05
C GLU A 22 21.58 9.36 0.55
N ASP A 23 21.56 9.72 -0.74
CA ASP A 23 20.37 10.21 -1.43
C ASP A 23 19.42 9.05 -1.81
N ALA A 24 18.93 8.33 -0.80
CA ALA A 24 18.12 7.14 -0.95
C ALA A 24 16.74 7.24 -0.28
N ASP A 25 15.80 6.47 -0.82
CA ASP A 25 14.49 6.22 -0.23
C ASP A 25 14.49 4.84 0.43
N TYR A 26 13.96 4.74 1.65
CA TYR A 26 13.90 3.49 2.41
C TYR A 26 12.46 2.97 2.45
N ILE A 27 12.15 2.03 1.56
CA ILE A 27 10.84 1.39 1.45
C ILE A 27 11.01 -0.08 1.03
N GLU A 28 10.39 -0.99 1.77
CA GLU A 28 10.33 -2.40 1.39
C GLU A 28 9.33 -2.58 0.24
N SER A 29 9.74 -3.26 -0.83
CA SER A 29 8.93 -3.40 -2.05
C SER A 29 9.16 -4.75 -2.72
N PHE A 30 8.17 -5.62 -2.62
CA PHE A 30 8.13 -6.98 -3.17
C PHE A 30 7.02 -7.09 -4.21
N ASP A 31 7.21 -7.92 -5.23
CA ASP A 31 6.16 -8.16 -6.23
C ASP A 31 4.91 -8.75 -5.55
N PHE A 32 3.75 -8.12 -5.76
CA PHE A 32 2.53 -8.49 -5.04
C PHE A 32 2.11 -9.93 -5.32
N PHE A 33 2.28 -10.42 -6.55
CA PHE A 33 1.82 -11.73 -6.97
C PHE A 33 2.87 -12.82 -6.75
N GLN A 34 4.14 -12.49 -6.99
CA GLN A 34 5.24 -13.46 -6.96
C GLN A 34 5.89 -13.63 -5.59
N SER A 35 5.71 -12.68 -4.66
CA SER A 35 6.30 -12.77 -3.33
C SER A 35 5.41 -13.48 -2.30
N ASP A 36 6.06 -13.95 -1.23
CA ASP A 36 5.46 -14.54 -0.03
C ASP A 36 5.20 -13.52 1.10
N TRP A 37 5.09 -12.23 0.75
CA TRP A 37 4.77 -11.19 1.74
C TRP A 37 3.42 -11.45 2.42
N ILE A 38 2.39 -11.77 1.61
CA ILE A 38 1.07 -12.19 2.12
C ILE A 38 1.11 -13.69 2.38
N LYS A 39 1.27 -14.05 3.65
CA LYS A 39 1.33 -15.46 4.10
C LYS A 39 -0.05 -16.08 4.34
N THR A 40 -1.05 -15.27 4.68
CA THR A 40 -2.37 -15.75 5.08
C THR A 40 -3.48 -14.82 4.60
N GLY A 41 -4.69 -15.39 4.52
CA GLY A 41 -5.89 -14.66 4.12
C GLY A 41 -6.00 -14.47 2.62
N ILE A 42 -6.76 -13.45 2.22
CA ILE A 42 -7.02 -13.12 0.82
C ILE A 42 -5.85 -12.34 0.21
N LYS A 43 -5.54 -12.60 -1.07
CA LYS A 43 -4.38 -12.04 -1.79
C LYS A 43 -4.84 -11.24 -3.01
N GLU A 44 -5.26 -11.91 -4.07
CA GLU A 44 -5.74 -11.23 -5.28
C GLU A 44 -6.98 -10.39 -4.98
N GLU A 45 -7.88 -10.90 -4.13
CA GLU A 45 -9.14 -10.27 -3.75
C GLU A 45 -8.96 -8.87 -3.17
N ARG A 46 -7.80 -8.60 -2.52
CA ARG A 46 -7.47 -7.28 -1.97
C ARG A 46 -7.55 -6.19 -3.04
N LEU A 47 -7.17 -6.54 -4.26
CA LEU A 47 -7.05 -5.64 -5.40
C LEU A 47 -8.30 -5.63 -6.28
N ILE A 48 -8.88 -6.80 -6.56
CA ILE A 48 -9.95 -6.94 -7.57
C ILE A 48 -11.36 -6.69 -7.01
N TYR A 49 -11.55 -6.70 -5.69
CA TYR A 49 -12.81 -6.34 -5.04
C TYR A 49 -12.72 -5.02 -4.28
N ARG A 50 -13.87 -4.44 -3.95
CA ARG A 50 -13.96 -3.16 -3.23
C ARG A 50 -14.29 -3.39 -1.76
N PHE A 51 -13.56 -2.70 -0.90
CA PHE A 51 -13.70 -2.79 0.55
C PHE A 51 -14.07 -1.41 1.12
N TYR A 52 -15.30 -1.29 1.60
CA TYR A 52 -15.86 -0.03 2.14
C TYR A 52 -15.99 -0.04 3.66
N VAL A 53 -15.79 -1.21 4.29
CA VAL A 53 -16.02 -1.45 5.70
C VAL A 53 -14.74 -1.94 6.33
N ASN A 54 -14.43 -1.47 7.53
CA ASN A 54 -13.27 -1.93 8.28
C ASN A 54 -13.54 -3.34 8.84
N GLU A 55 -12.70 -4.31 8.47
CA GLU A 55 -12.81 -5.71 8.90
C GLU A 55 -12.74 -5.86 10.43
N ARG A 56 -11.83 -5.13 11.09
CA ARG A 56 -11.64 -5.21 12.55
C ARG A 56 -12.86 -4.70 13.31
N GLN A 57 -13.56 -3.71 12.76
CA GLN A 57 -14.76 -3.15 13.39
C GLN A 57 -16.02 -3.98 13.09
N ASN A 58 -16.19 -4.43 11.85
CA ASN A 58 -17.43 -5.08 11.39
C ASN A 58 -17.14 -6.32 10.54
N LYS A 59 -16.54 -7.34 11.16
CA LYS A 59 -16.09 -8.57 10.49
C LYS A 59 -17.18 -9.26 9.69
N TRP A 60 -18.39 -9.41 10.27
CA TRP A 60 -19.51 -10.07 9.58
C TRP A 60 -19.88 -9.36 8.28
N LEU A 61 -20.07 -8.03 8.32
CA LEU A 61 -20.45 -7.26 7.14
C LEU A 61 -19.35 -7.26 6.07
N PHE A 62 -18.08 -7.19 6.49
CA PHE A 62 -16.93 -7.27 5.59
C PHE A 62 -16.97 -8.55 4.74
N TYR A 63 -17.10 -9.72 5.38
CA TYR A 63 -17.11 -10.99 4.66
C TYR A 63 -18.39 -11.22 3.86
N GLN A 64 -19.53 -10.71 4.32
CA GLN A 64 -20.77 -10.76 3.54
C GLN A 64 -20.64 -9.97 2.24
N LEU A 65 -20.13 -8.73 2.30
CA LEU A 65 -19.92 -7.90 1.11
C LEU A 65 -18.89 -8.52 0.15
N LEU A 66 -17.82 -9.12 0.67
CA LEU A 66 -16.86 -9.86 -0.15
C LEU A 66 -17.53 -11.05 -0.85
N GLY A 67 -18.29 -11.87 -0.12
CA GLY A 67 -19.00 -13.02 -0.68
C GLY A 67 -20.04 -12.63 -1.74
N TRP A 68 -20.75 -11.51 -1.57
CA TRP A 68 -21.66 -10.99 -2.59
C TRP A 68 -20.93 -10.55 -3.85
N GLN A 69 -19.80 -9.85 -3.73
CA GLN A 69 -18.99 -9.47 -4.89
C GLN A 69 -18.49 -10.69 -5.66
N GLN A 70 -18.10 -11.76 -4.97
CA GLN A 70 -17.69 -13.03 -5.58
C GLN A 70 -18.84 -13.72 -6.32
N ARG A 71 -20.01 -13.85 -5.68
CA ARG A 71 -21.21 -14.48 -6.27
C ARG A 71 -21.73 -13.73 -7.50
N LEU A 72 -21.61 -12.41 -7.49
CA LEU A 72 -22.06 -11.54 -8.57
C LEU A 72 -20.98 -11.28 -9.63
N GLY A 73 -19.77 -11.84 -9.48
CA GLY A 73 -18.68 -11.67 -10.45
C GLY A 73 -18.18 -10.23 -10.58
N LEU A 74 -18.29 -9.41 -9.53
CA LEU A 74 -17.96 -7.98 -9.55
C LEU A 74 -16.45 -7.68 -9.49
N ARG A 75 -15.62 -8.49 -10.16
CA ARG A 75 -14.17 -8.28 -10.24
C ARG A 75 -13.89 -6.98 -11.02
N ARG A 76 -12.83 -6.26 -10.66
CA ARG A 76 -12.27 -5.17 -11.48
C ARG A 76 -10.89 -5.53 -11.99
N GLU A 77 -10.54 -4.93 -13.11
CA GLU A 77 -9.20 -4.99 -13.64
C GLU A 77 -8.25 -4.10 -12.84
N ILE A 78 -7.00 -4.56 -12.75
CA ILE A 78 -5.88 -3.78 -12.23
C ILE A 78 -5.36 -2.92 -13.39
N PRO A 79 -4.99 -1.64 -13.17
CA PRO A 79 -4.38 -0.84 -14.24
C PRO A 79 -3.20 -1.59 -14.88
N PRO A 80 -3.26 -1.88 -16.19
CA PRO A 80 -2.36 -2.84 -16.83
C PRO A 80 -0.91 -2.34 -16.93
N ASP A 81 -0.70 -1.03 -16.77
CA ASP A 81 0.59 -0.36 -16.76
C ASP A 81 1.26 -0.33 -15.38
N LEU A 82 0.59 -0.84 -14.34
CA LEU A 82 1.13 -0.91 -12.98
C LEU A 82 1.59 -2.32 -12.64
N GLN A 83 2.87 -2.45 -12.29
CA GLN A 83 3.34 -3.61 -11.54
C GLN A 83 2.99 -3.38 -10.07
N ILE A 84 2.06 -4.16 -9.54
CA ILE A 84 1.63 -4.01 -8.15
C ILE A 84 2.71 -4.55 -7.21
N MET A 85 3.08 -3.73 -6.24
CA MET A 85 4.11 -4.01 -5.26
C MET A 85 3.52 -3.99 -3.86
N ILE A 86 4.13 -4.72 -2.92
CA ILE A 86 3.71 -4.78 -1.52
C ILE A 86 4.91 -4.72 -0.58
N GLY A 87 4.71 -4.22 0.63
CA GLY A 87 5.72 -4.21 1.67
C GLY A 87 5.22 -3.60 2.97
N SER A 88 6.15 -3.25 3.84
CA SER A 88 5.86 -2.65 5.14
C SER A 88 5.13 -1.30 5.01
N GLN A 89 4.17 -1.03 5.91
CA GLN A 89 3.55 0.30 6.03
C GLN A 89 4.55 1.37 6.53
N TRP A 90 5.72 0.95 7.04
CA TRP A 90 6.75 1.81 7.61
C TRP A 90 7.85 2.02 6.57
N TRP A 91 8.01 3.27 6.17
CA TRP A 91 9.01 3.70 5.20
C TRP A 91 9.50 5.11 5.54
N CYS A 92 10.63 5.48 4.95
CA CYS A 92 11.19 6.82 4.98
C CYS A 92 11.46 7.25 3.53
N LEU A 93 10.63 8.16 3.02
CA LEU A 93 10.75 8.69 1.67
C LEU A 93 11.21 10.14 1.73
N ARG A 94 12.09 10.50 0.80
CA ARG A 94 12.57 11.86 0.62
C ARG A 94 11.48 12.75 0.07
N ARG A 95 11.65 14.05 0.28
CA ARG A 95 10.72 15.06 -0.20
C ARG A 95 10.47 14.97 -1.71
N LEU A 96 11.52 14.84 -2.51
CA LEU A 96 11.41 14.77 -3.97
C LEU A 96 10.53 13.60 -4.42
N THR A 97 10.70 12.44 -3.79
CA THR A 97 9.90 11.23 -4.08
C THR A 97 8.43 11.44 -3.73
N ILE A 98 8.14 12.07 -2.58
CA ILE A 98 6.76 12.42 -2.21
C ILE A 98 6.16 13.44 -3.17
N GLU A 99 6.91 14.46 -3.60
CA GLU A 99 6.44 15.45 -4.59
C GLU A 99 6.10 14.78 -5.92
N ALA A 100 6.95 13.86 -6.41
CA ALA A 100 6.69 13.07 -7.61
C ALA A 100 5.43 12.19 -7.47
N VAL A 101 5.24 11.53 -6.32
CA VAL A 101 4.03 10.75 -6.03
C VAL A 101 2.78 11.63 -6.03
N LEU A 102 2.84 12.83 -5.45
CA LEU A 102 1.72 13.77 -5.44
C LEU A 102 1.39 14.24 -6.85
N ASP A 103 2.39 14.53 -7.69
CA ASP A 103 2.19 14.91 -9.09
C ASP A 103 1.61 13.76 -9.91
N PHE A 104 2.09 12.53 -9.69
CA PHE A 104 1.49 11.33 -10.27
C PHE A 104 0.01 11.22 -9.90
N CYS A 105 -0.33 11.41 -8.62
CA CYS A 105 -1.70 11.35 -8.12
C CYS A 105 -2.62 12.42 -8.74
N ARG A 106 -2.08 13.60 -9.09
CA ARG A 106 -2.83 14.65 -9.79
C ARG A 106 -3.13 14.24 -11.24
N LYS A 107 -2.17 13.60 -11.91
CA LYS A 107 -2.27 13.17 -13.32
C LYS A 107 -3.10 11.88 -13.48
N ARG A 108 -2.89 10.88 -12.62
CA ARG A 108 -3.45 9.53 -12.68
C ARG A 108 -4.56 9.30 -11.65
N ARG A 109 -5.68 10.01 -11.86
CA ARG A 109 -6.88 9.94 -11.00
C ARG A 109 -7.53 8.55 -11.00
N ASP A 110 -7.33 7.78 -12.07
CA ASP A 110 -7.72 6.39 -12.20
C ASP A 110 -7.03 5.50 -11.16
N VAL A 111 -5.72 5.67 -10.96
CA VAL A 111 -4.93 4.90 -9.99
C VAL A 111 -5.35 5.22 -8.56
N LEU A 112 -5.57 6.50 -8.24
CA LEU A 112 -6.15 6.88 -6.94
C LEU A 112 -7.52 6.23 -6.71
N ARG A 113 -8.38 6.21 -7.73
CA ARG A 113 -9.71 5.59 -7.62
C ARG A 113 -9.61 4.08 -7.41
N PHE A 114 -8.62 3.43 -8.03
CA PHE A 114 -8.33 2.01 -7.82
C PHE A 114 -7.96 1.75 -6.36
N PHE A 115 -6.93 2.42 -5.83
CA PHE A 115 -6.46 2.16 -4.47
C PHE A 115 -7.42 2.63 -3.36
N ARG A 116 -8.32 3.58 -3.63
CA ARG A 116 -9.30 4.09 -2.65
C ARG A 116 -10.18 3.00 -2.03
N THR A 117 -10.42 1.92 -2.75
CA THR A 117 -11.27 0.80 -2.28
C THR A 117 -10.53 -0.53 -2.24
N THR A 118 -9.20 -0.51 -2.34
CA THR A 118 -8.34 -1.67 -2.11
C THR A 118 -8.27 -1.95 -0.60
N TRP A 119 -8.18 -3.22 -0.20
CA TRP A 119 -7.97 -3.56 1.20
C TRP A 119 -6.50 -3.44 1.58
N ILE A 120 -6.21 -2.75 2.69
CA ILE A 120 -4.84 -2.45 3.18
C ILE A 120 -4.00 -1.77 2.09
N PRO A 121 -4.46 -0.63 1.53
CA PRO A 121 -3.77 0.04 0.43
C PRO A 121 -2.44 0.66 0.88
N ASP A 122 -2.25 0.90 2.17
CA ASP A 122 -1.04 1.43 2.78
C ASP A 122 0.18 0.50 2.70
N GLU A 123 -0.02 -0.81 2.55
CA GLU A 123 1.06 -1.77 2.27
C GLU A 123 1.38 -1.90 0.77
N THR A 124 0.57 -1.34 -0.12
CA THR A 124 0.67 -1.59 -1.58
C THR A 124 0.86 -0.31 -2.41
N PHE A 125 0.21 0.79 -2.01
CA PHE A 125 0.12 2.02 -2.80
C PHE A 125 1.48 2.68 -3.00
N PHE A 126 2.19 3.01 -1.92
CA PHE A 126 3.47 3.69 -2.02
C PHE A 126 4.54 2.80 -2.66
N GLN A 127 4.53 1.51 -2.35
CA GLN A 127 5.44 0.51 -2.90
C GLN A 127 5.27 0.41 -4.43
N THR A 128 4.02 0.48 -4.90
CA THR A 128 3.69 0.47 -6.33
C THR A 128 4.15 1.76 -6.99
N LEU A 129 3.82 2.92 -6.40
CA LEU A 129 4.10 4.21 -7.04
C LEU A 129 5.57 4.62 -7.02
N VAL A 130 6.32 4.28 -5.97
CA VAL A 130 7.75 4.62 -5.90
C VAL A 130 8.58 3.81 -6.91
N ARG A 131 8.06 2.66 -7.37
CA ARG A 131 8.73 1.79 -8.34
C ARG A 131 8.30 2.06 -9.80
N HIS A 132 7.26 2.87 -10.00
CA HIS A 132 6.66 3.15 -11.31
C HIS A 132 7.20 4.47 -11.90
#